data_AF-A0A7S0DG65-F1
#
_entry.id   AF-A0A7S0DG65-F1
#
_cell.length_a   1.000
_cell.length_b   1.000
_cell.length_c   1.000
_cell.angle_alpha   90.00
_cell.angle_beta   90.00
_cell.angle_gamma   90.00
#
_symmetry.space_group_name_H-M   'P 1'
#
loop_
_entity.id
_entity.type
_entity.pdbx_description
1 polymer ?
#
loop_
_entity_poly.entity_id
_entity_poly.type
_entity_poly.pdbx_seq_one_letter_code
_entity_poly.pdbx_strand_id
1 'polypeptide(L)'
;NAKWLSALFVDDDAFDTDEGYQGKLQFLFALVDKDGDHAAEMDSKNDLQRRSYPKVSGVTFIKADHTTGESNGLIQIREGGGGEFYNMILTGKAGAGLENNKCFAEVRTGTLTEISAPNSLYWSPNNIINTVRADNGVSNQFSISIGAPDNCVWSAGSPSSRAVDPGLQLIPNKWTGVSDINQLDPRLAPSSTAFTSFDTISDSFFTPTTYSGAFGSDLWLDGWSYLSENALLPDGSVVPTASNIIPSVITADTTLDASTNWLMVSQVFVKPGATLFIQEGTTIKSYRQDNNGKAPTLVIERGAKIMASGSPSRPITFTSVLPEAVLPMRGTWGGLIVLGNGIITGGAGTTNSIEGLAAGDGVYGGSDNADNSGVMRYIRVWYGGADISPDPSNPENSGN
;
A
#
# COMPACT_ATOMS: atom_id res chain seq x y z
N ASN A 1 -22.23 -7.08 -15.27
CA ASN A 1 -20.81 -7.12 -15.68
C ASN A 1 -20.20 -5.75 -15.47
N ALA A 2 -19.06 -5.66 -14.79
CA ALA A 2 -18.40 -4.39 -14.54
C ALA A 2 -16.87 -4.55 -14.40
N LYS A 3 -16.14 -3.49 -14.72
CA LYS A 3 -14.70 -3.38 -14.48
C LYS A 3 -14.34 -2.02 -13.90
N TRP A 4 -13.21 -1.95 -13.19
CA TRP A 4 -12.64 -0.71 -12.67
C TRP A 4 -13.58 -0.01 -11.69
N LEU A 5 -13.99 -0.75 -10.66
CA LEU A 5 -14.89 -0.25 -9.63
C LEU A 5 -14.10 0.12 -8.38
N SER A 6 -14.35 1.30 -7.86
CA SER A 6 -13.77 1.78 -6.60
C SER A 6 -14.88 2.14 -5.63
N ALA A 7 -14.81 1.63 -4.41
CA ALA A 7 -15.67 1.99 -3.29
C ALA A 7 -14.79 2.39 -2.10
N LEU A 8 -15.04 3.55 -1.51
CA LEU A 8 -14.18 4.14 -0.48
C LEU A 8 -15.07 4.63 0.66
N PHE A 9 -14.77 4.23 1.90
CA PHE A 9 -15.47 4.74 3.09
C PHE A 9 -17.00 4.55 3.01
N VAL A 10 -17.43 3.39 2.53
CA VAL A 10 -18.85 3.00 2.54
C VAL A 10 -19.19 2.54 3.96
N ASP A 11 -20.31 3.05 4.50
CA ASP A 11 -20.76 2.82 5.87
C ASP A 11 -21.26 1.37 6.09
N ASP A 12 -22.03 0.86 5.14
CA ASP A 12 -22.46 -0.53 5.09
C ASP A 12 -21.47 -1.34 4.23
N ASP A 13 -21.96 -2.13 3.29
CA ASP A 13 -21.13 -2.92 2.39
C ASP A 13 -20.71 -2.18 1.12
N ALA A 14 -19.44 -2.34 0.74
CA ALA A 14 -18.91 -1.64 -0.42
C ALA A 14 -19.41 -2.22 -1.75
N PHE A 15 -19.63 -3.54 -1.82
CA PHE A 15 -20.11 -4.23 -3.02
C PHE A 15 -21.05 -5.39 -2.69
N ASP A 16 -22.33 -5.22 -3.04
CA ASP A 16 -23.33 -6.27 -2.82
C ASP A 16 -23.69 -7.06 -4.07
N THR A 17 -24.01 -8.33 -3.85
CA THR A 17 -24.80 -9.10 -4.82
C THR A 17 -25.95 -9.76 -4.12
N ASP A 18 -27.11 -9.75 -4.78
CA ASP A 18 -28.35 -10.21 -4.17
C ASP A 18 -29.30 -10.80 -5.23
N GLU A 19 -30.28 -11.56 -4.75
CA GLU A 19 -31.43 -12.11 -5.51
C GLU A 19 -31.11 -12.65 -6.93
N GLY A 20 -29.98 -13.35 -7.11
CA GLY A 20 -29.67 -14.08 -8.33
C GLY A 20 -28.76 -13.38 -9.34
N TYR A 21 -27.94 -12.43 -8.88
CA TYR A 21 -26.93 -11.79 -9.71
C TYR A 21 -25.93 -12.79 -10.30
N GLN A 22 -25.74 -12.81 -11.62
CA GLN A 22 -24.82 -13.74 -12.32
C GLN A 22 -23.80 -13.01 -13.23
N GLY A 23 -23.30 -11.87 -12.77
CA GLY A 23 -22.38 -11.05 -13.56
C GLY A 23 -20.91 -11.37 -13.36
N LYS A 24 -20.08 -10.82 -14.26
CA LYS A 24 -18.61 -10.87 -14.19
C LYS A 24 -18.05 -9.55 -13.68
N LEU A 25 -17.07 -9.60 -12.79
CA LEU A 25 -16.47 -8.45 -12.11
C LEU A 25 -14.93 -8.54 -12.18
N GLN A 26 -14.26 -7.46 -12.61
CA GLN A 26 -12.80 -7.40 -12.61
C GLN A 26 -12.24 -6.03 -12.20
N PHE A 27 -11.14 -5.99 -11.44
CA PHE A 27 -10.53 -4.75 -10.96
C PHE A 27 -11.46 -3.97 -10.03
N LEU A 28 -11.77 -4.62 -8.89
CA LEU A 28 -12.55 -4.02 -7.82
C LEU A 28 -11.60 -3.59 -6.69
N PHE A 29 -11.75 -2.36 -6.24
CA PHE A 29 -11.02 -1.81 -5.11
C PHE A 29 -11.99 -1.33 -4.04
N ALA A 30 -11.78 -1.76 -2.80
CA ALA A 30 -12.50 -1.27 -1.64
C ALA A 30 -11.52 -0.84 -0.56
N LEU A 31 -11.72 0.37 -0.03
CA LEU A 31 -11.04 0.85 1.17
C LEU A 31 -12.09 1.05 2.26
N VAL A 32 -12.18 0.08 3.15
CA VAL A 32 -13.15 0.03 4.24
C VAL A 32 -12.53 0.70 5.46
N ASP A 33 -13.28 1.59 6.10
CA ASP A 33 -12.81 2.35 7.24
C ASP A 33 -13.13 1.66 8.57
N LYS A 34 -13.09 2.39 9.69
CA LYS A 34 -13.32 1.81 11.01
C LYS A 34 -14.81 1.56 11.31
N ASP A 35 -15.72 2.17 10.56
CA ASP A 35 -17.17 2.06 10.79
C ASP A 35 -17.83 1.20 9.71
N GLY A 36 -17.21 1.12 8.52
CA GLY A 36 -17.64 0.26 7.42
C GLY A 36 -17.73 -1.23 7.78
N ASP A 37 -18.79 -1.90 7.32
CA ASP A 37 -19.03 -3.31 7.63
C ASP A 37 -18.17 -4.25 6.77
N HIS A 38 -18.57 -4.54 5.53
CA HIS A 38 -17.80 -5.41 4.64
C HIS A 38 -17.32 -4.68 3.38
N ALA A 39 -16.22 -5.17 2.81
CA ALA A 39 -15.87 -4.80 1.44
C ALA A 39 -16.81 -5.45 0.42
N ALA A 40 -17.50 -6.51 0.82
CA ALA A 40 -18.49 -7.18 -0.01
C ALA A 40 -19.41 -8.07 0.84
N GLU A 41 -20.72 -7.98 0.60
CA GLU A 41 -21.71 -8.96 1.07
C GLU A 41 -22.35 -9.66 -0.14
N MET A 42 -22.28 -10.99 -0.16
CA MET A 42 -22.82 -11.81 -1.25
C MET A 42 -23.96 -12.67 -0.73
N ASP A 43 -25.19 -12.30 -1.10
CA ASP A 43 -26.42 -13.00 -0.70
C ASP A 43 -27.21 -13.48 -1.93
N SER A 44 -28.09 -14.45 -1.73
CA SER A 44 -29.16 -14.82 -2.65
C SER A 44 -30.54 -14.79 -1.98
N LYS A 45 -30.63 -14.29 -0.73
CA LYS A 45 -31.80 -14.19 0.15
C LYS A 45 -32.41 -15.51 0.60
N ASN A 46 -32.27 -16.57 -0.20
CA ASN A 46 -32.79 -17.91 0.05
C ASN A 46 -32.10 -18.95 -0.85
N ASP A 47 -32.50 -20.21 -0.68
CA ASP A 47 -31.93 -21.34 -1.41
C ASP A 47 -32.63 -21.68 -2.74
N LEU A 48 -33.51 -20.80 -3.24
CA LEU A 48 -34.29 -21.07 -4.44
C LEU A 48 -33.44 -20.96 -5.70
N GLN A 49 -33.96 -21.51 -6.81
CA GLN A 49 -33.27 -21.44 -8.09
C GLN A 49 -33.09 -20.00 -8.57
N ARG A 50 -31.94 -19.77 -9.22
CA ARG A 50 -31.30 -18.47 -9.53
C ARG A 50 -30.56 -17.88 -8.33
N ARG A 51 -29.56 -18.62 -7.84
CA ARG A 51 -28.63 -18.12 -6.84
C ARG A 51 -27.72 -17.03 -7.38
N SER A 52 -27.35 -16.07 -6.52
CA SER A 52 -26.27 -15.13 -6.83
C SER A 52 -24.97 -15.91 -7.04
N TYR A 53 -24.35 -15.69 -8.18
CA TYR A 53 -23.15 -16.37 -8.65
C TYR A 53 -22.26 -15.41 -9.45
N PRO A 54 -21.63 -14.44 -8.78
CA PRO A 54 -20.65 -13.58 -9.43
C PRO A 54 -19.39 -14.39 -9.81
N LYS A 55 -18.82 -14.08 -10.98
CA LYS A 55 -17.46 -14.51 -11.33
C LYS A 55 -16.53 -13.32 -11.21
N VAL A 56 -15.59 -13.39 -10.26
CA VAL A 56 -14.81 -12.24 -9.78
C VAL A 56 -13.31 -12.51 -9.93
N SER A 57 -12.56 -11.52 -10.43
CA SER A 57 -11.11 -11.60 -10.50
C SER A 57 -10.42 -10.26 -10.31
N GLY A 58 -9.21 -10.25 -9.76
CA GLY A 58 -8.40 -9.03 -9.65
C GLY A 58 -9.03 -8.03 -8.69
N VAL A 59 -9.09 -8.40 -7.42
CA VAL A 59 -9.75 -7.61 -6.37
C VAL A 59 -8.73 -7.24 -5.31
N THR A 60 -8.72 -5.99 -4.87
CA THR A 60 -7.94 -5.56 -3.70
C THR A 60 -8.89 -4.91 -2.71
N PHE A 61 -9.16 -5.60 -1.61
CA PHE A 61 -9.95 -5.07 -0.50
C PHE A 61 -9.07 -4.88 0.73
N ILE A 62 -9.20 -3.72 1.34
CA ILE A 62 -8.36 -3.29 2.45
C ILE A 62 -9.27 -2.73 3.55
N LYS A 63 -9.16 -3.25 4.78
CA LYS A 63 -9.90 -2.74 5.94
C LYS A 63 -9.01 -2.12 7.00
N ALA A 64 -9.48 -0.99 7.53
CA ALA A 64 -8.81 -0.22 8.56
C ALA A 64 -8.77 -0.92 9.92
N ASP A 65 -8.12 -0.27 10.88
CA ASP A 65 -8.15 -0.64 12.29
C ASP A 65 -9.57 -0.44 12.87
N HIS A 66 -10.34 -1.52 12.93
CA HIS A 66 -11.65 -1.52 13.58
C HIS A 66 -11.50 -1.59 15.11
N THR A 67 -12.14 -0.71 15.88
CA THR A 67 -12.00 -0.66 17.34
C THR A 67 -13.02 -1.49 18.12
N THR A 68 -14.00 -2.12 17.45
CA THR A 68 -15.10 -2.84 18.12
C THR A 68 -15.24 -4.28 17.64
N GLY A 69 -14.54 -5.19 18.32
CA GLY A 69 -15.12 -6.33 19.06
C GLY A 69 -15.84 -7.51 18.40
N GLU A 70 -16.40 -7.46 17.18
CA GLU A 70 -17.18 -8.59 16.66
C GLU A 70 -16.59 -9.13 15.34
N SER A 71 -16.59 -10.44 15.21
CA SER A 71 -16.07 -11.19 14.07
C SER A 71 -16.93 -10.95 12.82
N ASN A 72 -16.57 -9.93 12.04
CA ASN A 72 -17.14 -9.67 10.71
C ASN A 72 -16.05 -9.91 9.65
N GLY A 73 -16.36 -10.72 8.64
CA GLY A 73 -15.47 -10.97 7.49
C GLY A 73 -15.19 -9.69 6.69
N LEU A 74 -14.06 -9.60 5.99
CA LEU A 74 -13.85 -8.55 4.99
C LEU A 74 -14.77 -8.75 3.79
N ILE A 75 -15.03 -10.02 3.46
CA ILE A 75 -16.12 -10.45 2.61
C ILE A 75 -17.06 -11.29 3.46
N GLN A 76 -18.36 -11.02 3.39
CA GLN A 76 -19.38 -11.88 3.96
C GLN A 76 -20.12 -12.61 2.84
N ILE A 77 -20.25 -13.93 2.97
CA ILE A 77 -21.11 -14.74 2.13
C ILE A 77 -22.30 -15.21 2.98
N ARG A 78 -23.48 -14.97 2.43
CA ARG A 78 -24.77 -15.18 3.05
C ARG A 78 -25.58 -16.24 2.30
N GLU A 79 -26.82 -16.39 2.70
CA GLU A 79 -27.77 -17.39 2.25
C GLU A 79 -27.78 -17.66 0.74
N GLY A 80 -27.28 -18.84 0.33
CA GLY A 80 -27.33 -19.24 -1.08
C GLY A 80 -26.38 -18.43 -1.97
N GLY A 81 -25.48 -17.65 -1.38
CA GLY A 81 -24.39 -16.98 -2.08
C GLY A 81 -23.39 -18.00 -2.65
N GLY A 82 -23.30 -18.04 -3.98
CA GLY A 82 -22.30 -18.81 -4.72
C GLY A 82 -21.28 -17.89 -5.40
N GLY A 83 -20.59 -18.43 -6.40
CA GLY A 83 -19.71 -17.66 -7.27
C GLY A 83 -18.36 -18.32 -7.50
N GLU A 84 -17.52 -17.64 -8.27
CA GLU A 84 -16.14 -18.05 -8.51
C GLU A 84 -15.21 -16.86 -8.22
N PHE A 85 -14.28 -17.04 -7.28
CA PHE A 85 -13.43 -15.97 -6.75
C PHE A 85 -11.94 -16.26 -7.00
N TYR A 86 -11.31 -15.43 -7.83
CA TYR A 86 -9.93 -15.59 -8.31
C TYR A 86 -9.08 -14.34 -8.07
N ASN A 87 -7.76 -14.49 -7.96
CA ASN A 87 -6.80 -13.37 -7.97
C ASN A 87 -7.17 -12.23 -7.01
N MET A 88 -7.63 -12.54 -5.80
CA MET A 88 -8.04 -11.57 -4.80
C MET A 88 -6.90 -11.29 -3.80
N ILE A 89 -6.84 -10.06 -3.32
CA ILE A 89 -6.06 -9.62 -2.16
C ILE A 89 -7.02 -9.07 -1.14
N LEU A 90 -7.11 -9.74 0.01
CA LEU A 90 -7.86 -9.29 1.19
C LEU A 90 -6.84 -9.01 2.29
N THR A 91 -6.77 -7.77 2.79
CA THR A 91 -5.78 -7.41 3.83
C THR A 91 -6.27 -6.32 4.78
N GLY A 92 -5.53 -6.12 5.87
CA GLY A 92 -5.87 -5.18 6.93
C GLY A 92 -6.44 -5.85 8.19
N LYS A 93 -7.06 -5.08 9.07
CA LYS A 93 -7.54 -5.58 10.37
C LYS A 93 -9.02 -6.00 10.34
N ALA A 94 -9.31 -6.99 9.52
CA ALA A 94 -10.63 -7.63 9.48
C ALA A 94 -10.67 -8.86 10.41
N GLY A 95 -11.86 -9.16 10.95
CA GLY A 95 -12.08 -10.36 11.76
C GLY A 95 -11.62 -11.61 11.01
N ALA A 96 -12.23 -11.92 9.86
CA ALA A 96 -11.75 -12.90 8.88
C ALA A 96 -11.60 -12.23 7.51
N GLY A 97 -10.84 -12.82 6.58
CA GLY A 97 -10.86 -12.35 5.19
C GLY A 97 -12.18 -12.69 4.51
N LEU A 98 -12.58 -13.96 4.59
CA LEU A 98 -13.88 -14.43 4.11
C LEU A 98 -14.65 -15.05 5.26
N GLU A 99 -15.88 -14.61 5.44
CA GLU A 99 -16.82 -15.17 6.39
C GLU A 99 -17.98 -15.85 5.66
N ASN A 100 -18.40 -17.00 6.17
CA ASN A 100 -19.70 -17.56 5.85
C ASN A 100 -20.63 -17.32 7.04
N ASN A 101 -21.53 -16.36 6.89
CA ASN A 101 -22.54 -16.07 7.90
C ASN A 101 -23.65 -17.11 7.91
N LYS A 102 -24.07 -17.56 6.72
CA LYS A 102 -25.08 -18.59 6.57
C LYS A 102 -24.90 -19.41 5.29
N CYS A 103 -25.24 -20.68 5.37
CA CYS A 103 -24.97 -21.67 4.34
C CYS A 103 -26.23 -22.49 4.03
N PHE A 104 -26.35 -22.92 2.77
CA PHE A 104 -27.36 -23.84 2.26
C PHE A 104 -26.71 -24.97 1.44
N ALA A 105 -27.33 -25.40 0.34
CA ALA A 105 -26.93 -26.59 -0.41
C ALA A 105 -25.82 -26.35 -1.46
N GLU A 106 -25.17 -25.20 -1.46
CA GLU A 106 -24.04 -24.90 -2.36
C GLU A 106 -22.85 -25.79 -2.05
N VAL A 107 -22.22 -26.28 -3.12
CA VAL A 107 -20.93 -26.95 -3.05
C VAL A 107 -19.85 -25.91 -2.82
N ARG A 108 -19.23 -25.91 -1.64
CA ARG A 108 -18.08 -25.06 -1.30
C ARG A 108 -16.79 -25.77 -1.63
N THR A 109 -15.94 -25.17 -2.46
CA THR A 109 -14.78 -25.88 -3.01
C THR A 109 -13.63 -24.96 -3.40
N GLY A 110 -12.40 -25.46 -3.26
CA GLY A 110 -11.20 -24.90 -3.89
C GLY A 110 -10.77 -25.65 -5.16
N THR A 111 -11.56 -26.63 -5.60
CA THR A 111 -11.25 -27.56 -6.69
C THR A 111 -12.03 -27.17 -7.94
N LEU A 112 -11.33 -26.86 -9.03
CA LEU A 112 -11.95 -26.40 -10.29
C LEU A 112 -12.96 -27.39 -10.88
N THR A 113 -12.76 -28.70 -10.71
CA THR A 113 -13.66 -29.73 -11.24
C THR A 113 -14.98 -29.85 -10.48
N GLU A 114 -15.11 -29.21 -9.33
CA GLU A 114 -16.32 -29.24 -8.50
C GLU A 114 -17.19 -27.98 -8.70
N ILE A 115 -16.75 -27.06 -9.56
CA ILE A 115 -17.52 -25.88 -9.95
C ILE A 115 -18.81 -26.32 -10.66
N SER A 116 -19.95 -25.87 -10.15
CA SER A 116 -21.28 -26.18 -10.68
C SER A 116 -22.19 -24.96 -10.55
N ALA A 117 -22.09 -24.03 -11.49
CA ALA A 117 -22.87 -22.80 -11.47
C ALA A 117 -24.39 -23.06 -11.61
N PRO A 118 -25.27 -22.34 -10.88
CA PRO A 118 -24.99 -21.34 -9.84
C PRO A 118 -24.92 -21.94 -8.41
N ASN A 119 -24.76 -23.26 -8.27
CA ASN A 119 -24.90 -24.00 -7.01
C ASN A 119 -23.55 -24.32 -6.33
N SER A 120 -22.51 -23.52 -6.60
CA SER A 120 -21.21 -23.69 -5.96
C SER A 120 -20.65 -22.36 -5.46
N LEU A 121 -19.87 -22.42 -4.39
CA LEU A 121 -18.98 -21.34 -3.97
C LEU A 121 -17.55 -21.83 -4.23
N TYR A 122 -16.93 -21.33 -5.29
CA TYR A 122 -15.55 -21.62 -5.61
C TYR A 122 -14.62 -20.51 -5.11
N TRP A 123 -13.67 -20.89 -4.26
CA TRP A 123 -12.61 -20.00 -3.78
C TRP A 123 -11.25 -20.52 -4.21
N SER A 124 -10.53 -19.74 -5.01
CA SER A 124 -9.19 -20.12 -5.45
C SER A 124 -8.20 -20.15 -4.28
N PRO A 125 -7.42 -21.24 -4.10
CA PRO A 125 -6.29 -21.26 -3.16
C PRO A 125 -5.20 -20.23 -3.49
N ASN A 126 -5.17 -19.68 -4.70
CA ASN A 126 -4.21 -18.65 -5.12
C ASN A 126 -4.57 -17.25 -4.62
N ASN A 127 -5.79 -17.03 -4.10
CA ASN A 127 -6.16 -15.78 -3.44
C ASN A 127 -5.23 -15.52 -2.25
N ILE A 128 -4.96 -14.25 -1.96
CA ILE A 128 -4.19 -13.81 -0.79
C ILE A 128 -5.17 -13.29 0.25
N ILE A 129 -5.10 -13.86 1.46
CA ILE A 129 -5.77 -13.32 2.63
C ILE A 129 -4.71 -13.08 3.70
N ASN A 130 -4.44 -11.81 3.96
CA ASN A 130 -3.53 -11.28 4.95
C ASN A 130 -4.27 -10.36 5.92
N THR A 131 -5.31 -10.91 6.56
CA THR A 131 -6.12 -10.22 7.55
C THR A 131 -5.77 -10.68 8.95
N VAL A 132 -5.79 -9.74 9.90
CA VAL A 132 -5.56 -10.02 11.33
C VAL A 132 -6.74 -9.51 12.15
N ARG A 133 -7.13 -10.25 13.19
CA ARG A 133 -8.20 -9.81 14.07
C ARG A 133 -7.81 -8.53 14.82
N ALA A 134 -8.74 -7.60 14.93
CA ALA A 134 -8.48 -6.32 15.58
C ALA A 134 -8.25 -6.42 17.10
N ASP A 135 -8.85 -7.41 17.76
CA ASP A 135 -8.79 -7.60 19.22
C ASP A 135 -7.44 -8.16 19.71
N ASN A 136 -6.83 -9.07 18.95
CA ASN A 136 -5.65 -9.82 19.40
C ASN A 136 -4.54 -9.95 18.33
N GLY A 137 -4.75 -9.43 17.13
CA GLY A 137 -3.76 -9.44 16.05
C GLY A 137 -3.51 -10.82 15.43
N VAL A 138 -4.28 -11.85 15.77
CA VAL A 138 -4.12 -13.19 15.23
C VAL A 138 -4.62 -13.24 13.79
N SER A 139 -3.82 -13.82 12.89
CA SER A 139 -4.22 -14.05 11.49
C SER A 139 -5.46 -14.93 11.41
N ASN A 140 -6.43 -14.51 10.60
CA ASN A 140 -7.66 -15.25 10.42
C ASN A 140 -8.16 -15.11 8.98
N GLN A 141 -8.08 -16.19 8.21
CA GLN A 141 -8.40 -16.15 6.80
C GLN A 141 -9.88 -16.44 6.53
N PHE A 142 -10.46 -17.37 7.29
CA PHE A 142 -11.81 -17.88 7.08
C PHE A 142 -12.55 -18.01 8.41
N SER A 143 -13.79 -17.54 8.47
CA SER A 143 -14.71 -17.79 9.59
C SER A 143 -16.04 -18.37 9.10
N ILE A 144 -16.71 -19.04 10.03
CA ILE A 144 -18.12 -19.42 9.93
C ILE A 144 -18.79 -18.82 11.17
N SER A 145 -19.83 -18.03 11.01
CA SER A 145 -20.46 -17.32 12.14
C SER A 145 -21.15 -18.29 13.11
N ILE A 146 -21.13 -17.96 14.40
CA ILE A 146 -21.73 -18.77 15.48
C ILE A 146 -23.26 -18.73 15.33
N GLY A 147 -23.83 -19.79 14.74
CA GLY A 147 -25.26 -19.86 14.41
C GLY A 147 -25.55 -20.15 12.93
N ALA A 148 -24.52 -20.15 12.08
CA ALA A 148 -24.63 -20.76 10.77
C ALA A 148 -25.01 -22.25 10.96
N PRO A 149 -25.94 -22.83 10.18
CA PRO A 149 -26.29 -24.25 10.31
C PRO A 149 -25.05 -25.15 10.10
N ASP A 150 -25.09 -26.40 10.56
CA ASP A 150 -24.00 -27.39 10.48
C ASP A 150 -23.54 -27.75 9.03
N ASN A 151 -23.97 -27.01 8.00
CA ASN A 151 -23.78 -27.29 6.58
C ASN A 151 -22.73 -26.40 5.88
N CYS A 152 -22.02 -25.51 6.59
CA CYS A 152 -20.90 -24.74 6.02
C CYS A 152 -19.62 -25.57 5.82
N VAL A 153 -19.73 -26.77 5.22
CA VAL A 153 -18.61 -27.69 5.03
C VAL A 153 -18.01 -27.52 3.64
N TRP A 154 -16.68 -27.51 3.56
CA TRP A 154 -15.95 -27.49 2.29
C TRP A 154 -15.66 -28.93 1.83
N SER A 155 -15.82 -29.17 0.53
CA SER A 155 -15.69 -30.50 -0.09
C SER A 155 -14.32 -31.15 0.16
N ALA A 156 -13.25 -30.35 0.21
CA ALA A 156 -11.87 -30.78 0.41
C ALA A 156 -11.35 -30.58 1.86
N GLY A 157 -12.24 -30.48 2.86
CA GLY A 157 -11.85 -30.24 4.26
C GLY A 157 -11.98 -28.77 4.64
N SER A 158 -10.87 -28.04 4.78
CA SER A 158 -10.87 -26.61 5.10
C SER A 158 -10.59 -25.76 3.87
N PRO A 159 -11.19 -24.55 3.75
CA PRO A 159 -10.79 -23.60 2.71
C PRO A 159 -9.32 -23.20 2.90
N SER A 160 -8.69 -22.79 1.79
CA SER A 160 -7.30 -22.33 1.82
C SER A 160 -7.12 -21.07 0.97
N SER A 161 -6.15 -20.26 1.38
CA SER A 161 -5.64 -19.12 0.64
C SER A 161 -4.19 -18.88 1.06
N ARG A 162 -3.46 -18.08 0.30
CA ARG A 162 -2.09 -17.72 0.60
C ARG A 162 -2.05 -16.74 1.78
N ALA A 163 -1.55 -17.21 2.92
CA ALA A 163 -1.36 -16.41 4.14
C ALA A 163 -0.03 -15.64 4.11
N VAL A 164 0.09 -14.68 3.20
CA VAL A 164 1.33 -13.91 2.97
C VAL A 164 1.03 -12.43 2.85
N ASP A 165 1.97 -11.58 3.24
CA ASP A 165 1.89 -10.15 2.94
C ASP A 165 1.82 -9.95 1.41
N PRO A 166 0.75 -9.30 0.89
CA PRO A 166 0.63 -9.05 -0.54
C PRO A 166 1.73 -8.12 -1.08
N GLY A 167 2.41 -7.34 -0.25
CA GLY A 167 3.44 -6.39 -0.68
C GLY A 167 2.85 -5.27 -1.54
N LEU A 168 1.93 -4.50 -0.98
CA LEU A 168 1.39 -3.27 -1.59
C LEU A 168 2.38 -2.11 -1.39
N GLN A 169 2.36 -1.13 -2.29
CA GLN A 169 3.37 -0.07 -2.35
C GLN A 169 3.31 0.90 -1.17
N LEU A 170 2.15 1.54 -0.96
CA LEU A 170 1.91 2.44 0.15
C LEU A 170 0.47 2.32 0.64
N ILE A 171 0.26 1.65 1.77
CA ILE A 171 -1.04 1.55 2.43
C ILE A 171 -0.88 2.12 3.84
N PRO A 172 -1.71 3.09 4.26
CA PRO A 172 -1.70 3.55 5.65
C PRO A 172 -1.82 2.37 6.61
N ASN A 173 -0.97 2.28 7.63
CA ASN A 173 -1.06 1.18 8.60
C ASN A 173 -2.20 1.36 9.62
N LYS A 174 -2.80 2.56 9.66
CA LYS A 174 -3.92 2.91 10.53
C LYS A 174 -4.68 4.09 9.94
N TRP A 175 -6.00 3.95 9.81
CA TRP A 175 -6.91 5.04 9.46
C TRP A 175 -8.27 4.78 10.12
N THR A 176 -9.03 5.84 10.34
CA THR A 176 -10.42 5.78 10.80
C THR A 176 -11.37 6.33 9.75
N GLY A 177 -10.88 7.21 8.88
CA GLY A 177 -11.58 7.74 7.73
C GLY A 177 -10.60 8.37 6.76
N VAL A 178 -11.12 9.00 5.70
CA VAL A 178 -10.29 9.53 4.62
C VAL A 178 -9.33 10.64 5.05
N SER A 179 -9.67 11.37 6.12
CA SER A 179 -8.83 12.44 6.67
C SER A 179 -7.50 11.95 7.24
N ASP A 180 -7.41 10.66 7.60
CA ASP A 180 -6.18 10.07 8.12
C ASP A 180 -5.25 9.59 7.00
N ILE A 181 -5.72 9.61 5.74
CA ILE A 181 -4.94 9.19 4.58
C ILE A 181 -4.25 10.42 3.99
N ASN A 182 -2.93 10.48 4.19
CA ASN A 182 -2.08 11.52 3.61
C ASN A 182 -1.60 11.15 2.19
N GLN A 183 -1.28 9.89 1.95
CA GLN A 183 -1.05 9.34 0.61
C GLN A 183 -1.30 7.82 0.59
N LEU A 184 -1.78 7.32 -0.54
CA LEU A 184 -2.04 5.91 -0.84
C LEU A 184 -1.43 5.55 -2.21
N ASP A 185 -0.85 4.36 -2.31
CA ASP A 185 -0.53 3.71 -3.58
C ASP A 185 -0.85 2.19 -3.46
N PRO A 186 -2.01 1.75 -3.96
CA PRO A 186 -2.45 0.36 -3.83
C PRO A 186 -1.80 -0.59 -4.85
N ARG A 187 -0.86 -0.11 -5.67
CA ARG A 187 -0.11 -0.95 -6.60
C ARG A 187 0.76 -1.95 -5.87
N LEU A 188 1.14 -3.01 -6.58
CA LEU A 188 2.06 -4.01 -6.07
C LEU A 188 3.48 -3.43 -6.02
N ALA A 189 4.13 -3.58 -4.88
CA ALA A 189 5.56 -3.31 -4.77
C ALA A 189 6.36 -4.25 -5.69
N PRO A 190 7.55 -3.88 -6.16
CA PRO A 190 8.33 -4.69 -7.09
C PRO A 190 8.67 -6.10 -6.58
N SER A 191 8.76 -6.27 -5.26
CA SER A 191 9.01 -7.55 -4.58
C SER A 191 7.73 -8.25 -4.09
N SER A 192 6.55 -7.80 -4.55
CA SER A 192 5.26 -8.31 -4.11
C SER A 192 5.13 -9.83 -4.30
N THR A 193 4.58 -10.49 -3.29
CA THR A 193 4.26 -11.91 -3.38
C THR A 193 3.06 -12.16 -4.32
N ALA A 194 2.27 -11.15 -4.66
CA ALA A 194 1.12 -11.29 -5.54
C ALA A 194 1.49 -11.69 -6.98
N PHE A 195 2.76 -11.56 -7.38
CA PHE A 195 3.29 -12.04 -8.66
C PHE A 195 3.59 -13.56 -8.69
N THR A 196 3.65 -14.26 -7.54
CA THR A 196 4.18 -15.64 -7.51
C THR A 196 3.15 -16.72 -7.82
N SER A 197 1.86 -16.47 -7.57
CA SER A 197 0.79 -17.44 -7.80
C SER A 197 -0.52 -16.70 -8.06
N PHE A 198 -1.12 -16.96 -9.22
CA PHE A 198 -2.33 -16.33 -9.72
C PHE A 198 -3.01 -17.27 -10.73
N ASP A 199 -4.32 -17.11 -10.89
CA ASP A 199 -5.15 -17.86 -11.80
C ASP A 199 -5.22 -17.21 -13.18
N THR A 200 -5.25 -18.03 -14.22
CA THR A 200 -5.63 -17.60 -15.57
C THR A 200 -7.08 -17.98 -15.82
N ILE A 201 -7.89 -17.01 -16.23
CA ILE A 201 -9.33 -17.22 -16.50
C ILE A 201 -9.55 -17.24 -18.01
N SER A 202 -10.03 -18.36 -18.53
CA SER A 202 -10.34 -18.52 -19.95
C SER A 202 -11.73 -17.95 -20.29
N ASP A 203 -11.82 -16.62 -20.33
CA ASP A 203 -13.04 -15.90 -20.67
C ASP A 203 -12.71 -14.48 -21.15
N SER A 204 -13.16 -14.11 -22.35
CA SER A 204 -12.85 -12.83 -23.01
C SER A 204 -13.26 -11.59 -22.23
N PHE A 205 -14.16 -11.72 -21.24
CA PHE A 205 -14.47 -10.60 -20.36
C PHE A 205 -13.25 -10.22 -19.51
N PHE A 206 -12.44 -11.16 -19.04
CA PHE A 206 -11.33 -10.87 -18.12
C PHE A 206 -10.07 -10.50 -18.89
N THR A 207 -9.50 -9.35 -18.54
CA THR A 207 -8.16 -8.95 -18.98
C THR A 207 -7.16 -9.90 -18.31
N PRO A 208 -6.31 -10.63 -19.06
CA PRO A 208 -5.30 -11.48 -18.45
C PRO A 208 -4.33 -10.67 -17.59
N THR A 209 -4.04 -11.14 -16.38
CA THR A 209 -3.02 -10.56 -15.48
C THR A 209 -1.98 -11.60 -15.13
N THR A 210 -0.81 -11.14 -14.70
CA THR A 210 0.26 -11.99 -14.15
C THR A 210 0.43 -11.74 -12.65
N TYR A 211 -0.67 -11.42 -11.97
CA TYR A 211 -0.70 -11.05 -10.56
C TYR A 211 -2.10 -11.22 -9.97
N SER A 212 -2.15 -11.36 -8.64
CA SER A 212 -3.36 -11.20 -7.82
C SER A 212 -3.58 -9.74 -7.44
N GLY A 213 -4.84 -9.31 -7.28
CA GLY A 213 -5.20 -7.95 -6.91
C GLY A 213 -5.76 -7.10 -8.05
N ALA A 214 -6.30 -5.94 -7.69
CA ALA A 214 -6.87 -4.97 -8.63
C ALA A 214 -5.83 -4.09 -9.34
N PHE A 215 -4.58 -4.09 -8.87
CA PHE A 215 -3.52 -3.21 -9.36
C PHE A 215 -2.27 -4.01 -9.71
N GLY A 216 -1.70 -3.74 -10.87
CA GLY A 216 -0.35 -4.14 -11.23
C GLY A 216 0.56 -2.92 -11.13
N SER A 217 1.17 -2.53 -12.25
CA SER A 217 1.89 -1.25 -12.39
C SER A 217 0.96 -0.07 -12.71
N ASP A 218 -0.22 -0.35 -13.27
CA ASP A 218 -1.21 0.66 -13.65
C ASP A 218 -1.99 1.15 -12.42
N LEU A 219 -1.96 2.47 -12.19
CA LEU A 219 -2.74 3.13 -11.14
C LEU A 219 -4.02 3.70 -11.77
N TRP A 220 -4.93 2.81 -12.16
CA TRP A 220 -6.15 3.19 -12.87
C TRP A 220 -7.09 4.10 -12.07
N LEU A 221 -6.89 4.27 -10.76
CA LEU A 221 -7.61 5.24 -9.93
C LEU A 221 -7.20 6.70 -10.22
N ASP A 222 -6.03 6.91 -10.82
CA ASP A 222 -5.53 8.24 -11.11
C ASP A 222 -6.36 8.93 -12.23
N GLY A 223 -6.56 10.23 -12.08
CA GLY A 223 -7.26 11.10 -13.03
C GLY A 223 -8.78 11.15 -12.90
N TRP A 224 -9.42 10.31 -12.06
CA TRP A 224 -10.89 10.34 -11.92
C TRP A 224 -11.46 9.91 -10.56
N SER A 225 -10.70 9.21 -9.71
CA SER A 225 -11.22 8.79 -8.41
C SER A 225 -11.19 9.93 -7.39
N TYR A 226 -12.00 9.81 -6.32
CA TYR A 226 -11.93 10.72 -5.16
C TYR A 226 -10.51 10.85 -4.62
N LEU A 227 -9.74 9.77 -4.58
CA LEU A 227 -8.35 9.79 -4.10
C LEU A 227 -7.45 10.63 -5.01
N SER A 228 -7.67 10.61 -6.32
CA SER A 228 -6.95 11.47 -7.27
C SER A 228 -7.36 12.94 -7.12
N GLU A 229 -8.67 13.22 -7.07
CA GLU A 229 -9.22 14.58 -6.92
C GLU A 229 -8.74 15.28 -5.64
N ASN A 230 -8.46 14.51 -4.59
CA ASN A 230 -8.01 15.02 -3.29
C ASN A 230 -6.48 14.89 -3.08
N ALA A 231 -5.71 14.70 -4.15
CA ALA A 231 -4.24 14.62 -4.10
C ALA A 231 -3.69 13.52 -3.17
N LEU A 232 -4.43 12.42 -3.01
CA LEU A 232 -4.07 11.29 -2.15
C LEU A 232 -3.31 10.20 -2.91
N LEU A 233 -3.24 10.27 -4.23
CA LEU A 233 -2.48 9.35 -5.08
C LEU A 233 -1.20 10.01 -5.63
N PRO A 234 -0.14 9.25 -5.91
CA PRO A 234 0.92 9.72 -6.81
C PRO A 234 0.37 9.93 -8.23
N ASP A 235 1.09 10.71 -9.04
CA ASP A 235 0.91 10.75 -10.49
C ASP A 235 1.02 9.33 -11.06
N GLY A 236 -0.02 8.87 -11.76
CA GLY A 236 -0.12 7.51 -12.29
C GLY A 236 1.00 7.15 -13.28
N SER A 237 1.65 8.14 -13.89
CA SER A 237 2.84 7.93 -14.74
C SER A 237 4.10 7.56 -13.94
N VAL A 238 4.11 7.82 -12.62
CA VAL A 238 5.18 7.40 -11.72
C VAL A 238 4.98 5.94 -11.37
N VAL A 239 5.78 5.05 -11.98
CA VAL A 239 5.73 3.60 -11.73
C VAL A 239 6.91 3.17 -10.86
N PRO A 240 6.67 2.69 -9.63
CA PRO A 240 7.72 2.14 -8.78
C PRO A 240 8.27 0.82 -9.33
N THR A 241 9.60 0.71 -9.41
CA THR A 241 10.32 -0.49 -9.82
C THR A 241 11.51 -0.73 -8.90
N ALA A 242 12.00 -1.97 -8.85
CA ALA A 242 13.20 -2.28 -8.06
C ALA A 242 14.44 -1.50 -8.55
N SER A 243 14.44 -1.07 -9.82
CA SER A 243 15.53 -0.33 -10.44
C SER A 243 15.48 1.19 -10.22
N ASN A 244 14.34 1.75 -9.81
CA ASN A 244 14.19 3.19 -9.61
C ASN A 244 13.94 3.61 -8.16
N ILE A 245 13.60 2.69 -7.27
CA ILE A 245 13.50 2.97 -5.83
C ILE A 245 14.92 3.10 -5.26
N ILE A 246 15.19 4.22 -4.61
CA ILE A 246 16.45 4.45 -3.91
C ILE A 246 16.49 3.57 -2.65
N PRO A 247 17.55 2.78 -2.40
CA PRO A 247 17.69 2.01 -1.17
C PRO A 247 17.61 2.90 0.07
N SER A 248 16.90 2.46 1.11
CA SER A 248 16.74 3.22 2.36
C SER A 248 18.05 3.36 3.14
N VAL A 249 19.03 2.50 2.91
CA VAL A 249 20.36 2.55 3.52
C VAL A 249 21.43 2.36 2.45
N ILE A 250 22.31 3.34 2.32
CA ILE A 250 23.42 3.36 1.36
C ILE A 250 24.73 3.24 2.15
N THR A 251 25.34 2.06 2.10
CA THR A 251 26.59 1.73 2.82
C THR A 251 27.83 1.70 1.93
N ALA A 252 27.65 1.86 0.62
CA ALA A 252 28.73 1.91 -0.36
C ALA A 252 28.43 3.00 -1.41
N ASP A 253 29.47 3.44 -2.11
CA ASP A 253 29.36 4.46 -3.15
C ASP A 253 28.27 4.09 -4.16
N THR A 254 27.33 5.00 -4.36
CA THR A 254 26.13 4.79 -5.17
C THR A 254 25.93 5.97 -6.11
N THR A 255 25.51 5.72 -7.35
CA THR A 255 25.28 6.76 -8.36
C THR A 255 23.81 6.78 -8.79
N LEU A 256 23.21 7.98 -8.79
CA LEU A 256 21.89 8.25 -9.35
C LEU A 256 22.04 9.04 -10.66
N ASP A 257 21.75 8.41 -11.79
CA ASP A 257 21.86 9.00 -13.13
C ASP A 257 20.56 9.63 -13.64
N ALA A 258 20.67 10.45 -14.69
CA ALA A 258 19.55 11.19 -15.26
C ALA A 258 18.67 10.37 -16.22
N SER A 259 19.04 9.12 -16.53
CA SER A 259 18.22 8.22 -17.36
C SER A 259 17.11 7.53 -16.55
N THR A 260 17.23 7.56 -15.23
CA THR A 260 16.28 6.96 -14.29
C THR A 260 15.43 8.03 -13.59
N ASN A 261 14.12 7.81 -13.54
CA ASN A 261 13.22 8.59 -12.70
C ASN A 261 13.25 8.01 -11.28
N TRP A 262 14.19 8.49 -10.46
CA TRP A 262 14.42 7.93 -9.13
C TRP A 262 13.28 8.26 -8.16
N LEU A 263 12.96 7.28 -7.31
CA LEU A 263 11.91 7.38 -6.31
C LEU A 263 12.46 7.21 -4.89
N MET A 264 12.14 8.18 -4.04
CA MET A 264 12.36 8.09 -2.60
C MET A 264 11.03 7.77 -1.92
N VAL A 265 10.89 6.52 -1.48
CA VAL A 265 9.64 5.99 -0.88
C VAL A 265 9.72 5.88 0.65
N SER A 266 10.92 6.10 1.22
CA SER A 266 11.20 6.10 2.65
C SER A 266 12.32 7.09 2.95
N GLN A 267 12.64 7.28 4.24
CA GLN A 267 13.92 7.91 4.60
C GLN A 267 15.08 7.11 4.00
N VAL A 268 16.07 7.84 3.46
CA VAL A 268 17.27 7.31 2.82
C VAL A 268 18.47 7.82 3.59
N PHE A 269 19.28 6.91 4.12
CA PHE A 269 20.47 7.22 4.90
C PHE A 269 21.73 6.85 4.14
N VAL A 270 22.56 7.83 3.82
CA VAL A 270 23.92 7.59 3.33
C VAL A 270 24.82 7.47 4.54
N LYS A 271 25.35 6.27 4.75
CA LYS A 271 26.07 5.88 5.97
C LYS A 271 27.54 6.30 5.92
N PRO A 272 28.22 6.43 7.09
CA PRO A 272 29.61 6.86 7.15
C PRO A 272 30.53 6.03 6.25
N GLY A 273 31.41 6.70 5.50
CA GLY A 273 32.32 6.07 4.54
C GLY A 273 31.75 5.89 3.13
N ALA A 274 30.44 6.06 2.92
CA ALA A 274 29.82 6.02 1.60
C ALA A 274 29.67 7.42 0.98
N THR A 275 29.70 7.47 -0.36
CA THR A 275 29.42 8.67 -1.15
C THR A 275 28.23 8.45 -2.08
N LEU A 276 27.22 9.32 -1.98
CA LEU A 276 26.12 9.39 -2.94
C LEU A 276 26.47 10.36 -4.06
N PHE A 277 26.63 9.85 -5.27
CA PHE A 277 26.82 10.63 -6.49
C PHE A 277 25.47 10.87 -7.16
N ILE A 278 25.17 12.12 -7.51
CA ILE A 278 23.96 12.47 -8.28
C ILE A 278 24.40 13.23 -9.51
N GLN A 279 24.14 12.64 -10.69
CA GLN A 279 24.54 13.23 -11.96
C GLN A 279 23.68 14.44 -12.33
N GLU A 280 24.21 15.34 -13.14
CA GLU A 280 23.46 16.52 -13.59
C GLU A 280 22.21 16.15 -14.42
N GLY A 281 21.11 16.86 -14.19
CA GLY A 281 19.81 16.60 -14.82
C GLY A 281 19.01 15.46 -14.18
N THR A 282 19.54 14.78 -13.15
CA THR A 282 18.79 13.76 -12.43
C THR A 282 17.57 14.35 -11.73
N THR A 283 16.42 13.68 -11.87
CA THR A 283 15.19 13.99 -11.13
C THR A 283 14.91 12.88 -10.13
N ILE A 284 14.70 13.27 -8.88
CA ILE A 284 14.32 12.40 -7.77
C ILE A 284 12.94 12.85 -7.29
N LYS A 285 11.94 11.98 -7.42
CA LYS A 285 10.60 12.22 -6.89
C LYS A 285 10.45 11.51 -5.54
N SER A 286 9.77 12.16 -4.61
CA SER A 286 9.58 11.64 -3.27
C SER A 286 8.11 11.43 -2.96
N TYR A 287 7.82 10.33 -2.25
CA TYR A 287 6.53 10.12 -1.63
C TYR A 287 6.32 11.13 -0.49
N ARG A 288 5.06 11.34 -0.12
CA ARG A 288 4.65 12.19 1.01
C ARG A 288 4.87 11.52 2.34
N GLN A 289 4.73 10.20 2.37
CA GLN A 289 4.94 9.38 3.53
C GLN A 289 5.38 7.98 3.13
N ASP A 290 6.04 7.29 4.04
CA ASP A 290 6.20 5.84 4.01
C ASP A 290 5.00 5.14 4.69
N ASN A 291 5.01 3.80 4.73
CA ASN A 291 3.96 3.02 5.38
C ASN A 291 3.84 3.31 6.90
N ASN A 292 4.85 3.92 7.52
CA ASN A 292 4.85 4.28 8.94
C ASN A 292 4.42 5.74 9.18
N GLY A 293 3.98 6.44 8.14
CA GLY A 293 3.56 7.85 8.21
C GLY A 293 4.74 8.84 8.24
N LYS A 294 5.99 8.38 8.09
CA LYS A 294 7.15 9.28 8.09
C LYS A 294 7.39 9.88 6.72
N ALA A 295 7.70 11.16 6.64
CA ALA A 295 8.08 11.77 5.38
C ALA A 295 9.44 11.22 4.87
N PRO A 296 9.49 10.71 3.64
CA PRO A 296 10.75 10.35 2.99
C PRO A 296 11.69 11.55 2.90
N THR A 297 12.95 11.32 3.27
CA THR A 297 13.99 12.35 3.46
C THR A 297 15.33 11.77 3.09
N LEU A 298 16.17 12.53 2.39
CA LEU A 298 17.55 12.12 2.12
C LEU A 298 18.46 12.67 3.21
N VAL A 299 19.09 11.76 3.96
CA VAL A 299 19.98 12.07 5.09
C VAL A 299 21.40 11.62 4.74
N ILE A 300 22.31 12.59 4.65
CA ILE A 300 23.75 12.36 4.53
C ILE A 300 24.32 12.39 5.95
N GLU A 301 24.64 11.21 6.49
CA GLU A 301 25.14 11.12 7.87
C GLU A 301 26.57 11.63 8.02
N ARG A 302 26.94 11.95 9.26
CA ARG A 302 28.29 12.37 9.60
C ARG A 302 29.32 11.34 9.13
N GLY A 303 30.30 11.79 8.34
CA GLY A 303 31.33 10.94 7.74
C GLY A 303 30.92 10.28 6.41
N ALA A 304 29.68 10.50 5.96
CA ALA A 304 29.24 10.22 4.59
C ALA A 304 29.39 11.46 3.70
N LYS A 305 29.22 11.28 2.38
CA LYS A 305 29.32 12.38 1.42
C LYS A 305 28.21 12.38 0.39
N ILE A 306 27.88 13.57 -0.11
CA ILE A 306 27.07 13.78 -1.32
C ILE A 306 27.86 14.53 -2.39
N MET A 307 27.87 14.01 -3.61
CA MET A 307 28.50 14.63 -4.77
C MET A 307 27.43 14.89 -5.83
N ALA A 308 26.77 16.04 -5.72
CA ALA A 308 25.65 16.46 -6.55
C ALA A 308 25.93 17.81 -7.20
N SER A 309 26.55 17.79 -8.38
CA SER A 309 26.90 19.00 -9.13
C SER A 309 26.14 19.06 -10.45
N GLY A 310 24.95 19.65 -10.43
CA GLY A 310 24.20 19.99 -11.64
C GLY A 310 24.83 21.14 -12.43
N SER A 311 24.10 21.63 -13.42
CA SER A 311 24.41 22.84 -14.19
C SER A 311 23.16 23.70 -14.40
N PRO A 312 23.27 24.99 -14.80
CA PRO A 312 22.10 25.81 -15.11
C PRO A 312 21.16 25.19 -16.16
N SER A 313 21.72 24.52 -17.15
CA SER A 313 20.96 23.84 -18.22
C SER A 313 20.49 22.45 -17.84
N ARG A 314 21.14 21.79 -16.86
CA ARG A 314 20.77 20.47 -16.36
C ARG A 314 20.83 20.42 -14.83
N PRO A 315 19.90 21.11 -14.14
CA PRO A 315 19.89 21.10 -12.69
C PRO A 315 19.47 19.74 -12.17
N ILE A 316 19.96 19.38 -10.99
CA ILE A 316 19.45 18.22 -10.23
C ILE A 316 18.16 18.66 -9.55
N THR A 317 17.09 17.87 -9.65
CA THR A 317 15.77 18.24 -9.11
C THR A 317 15.27 17.18 -8.13
N PHE A 318 15.00 17.61 -6.89
CA PHE A 318 14.24 16.85 -5.91
C PHE A 318 12.83 17.43 -5.82
N THR A 319 11.81 16.59 -5.96
CA THR A 319 10.41 17.01 -6.05
C THR A 319 9.44 15.95 -5.54
N SER A 320 8.14 16.22 -5.61
CA SER A 320 7.06 15.31 -5.21
C SER A 320 6.71 14.29 -6.30
N VAL A 321 6.12 13.15 -5.90
CA VAL A 321 5.40 12.24 -6.80
C VAL A 321 3.99 12.70 -7.15
N LEU A 322 3.48 13.75 -6.51
CA LEU A 322 2.13 14.25 -6.78
C LEU A 322 1.97 14.76 -8.23
N PRO A 323 0.76 14.70 -8.80
CA PRO A 323 0.45 15.26 -10.12
C PRO A 323 0.76 16.75 -10.22
N GLU A 324 1.18 17.22 -11.39
CA GLU A 324 1.47 18.65 -11.63
C GLU A 324 0.25 19.55 -11.31
N ALA A 325 -0.96 19.05 -11.53
CA ALA A 325 -2.21 19.78 -11.27
C ALA A 325 -2.43 20.16 -9.79
N VAL A 326 -1.78 19.46 -8.85
CA VAL A 326 -1.88 19.74 -7.41
C VAL A 326 -0.64 20.45 -6.86
N LEU A 327 0.41 20.60 -7.67
CA LEU A 327 1.58 21.41 -7.34
C LEU A 327 1.27 22.91 -7.60
N PRO A 328 1.81 23.85 -6.82
CA PRO A 328 2.94 23.75 -5.89
C PRO A 328 2.54 23.53 -4.41
N MET A 329 1.79 22.47 -4.09
CA MET A 329 1.59 22.02 -2.72
C MET A 329 2.94 21.83 -1.99
N ARG A 330 3.07 22.40 -0.80
CA ARG A 330 4.29 22.36 0.04
C ARG A 330 4.21 21.26 1.09
N GLY A 331 5.34 20.86 1.67
CA GLY A 331 5.38 19.85 2.72
C GLY A 331 4.95 18.48 2.23
N THR A 332 5.31 18.12 1.00
CA THR A 332 4.93 16.86 0.36
C THR A 332 6.04 15.80 0.44
N TRP A 333 7.13 16.09 1.15
CA TRP A 333 8.23 15.17 1.51
C TRP A 333 9.18 15.89 2.49
N GLY A 334 10.07 15.16 3.16
CA GLY A 334 10.82 15.70 4.30
C GLY A 334 11.94 16.67 3.92
N GLY A 335 12.68 16.39 2.85
CA GLY A 335 13.74 17.27 2.37
C GLY A 335 15.13 16.62 2.36
N LEU A 336 16.15 17.47 2.45
CA LEU A 336 17.55 17.07 2.44
C LEU A 336 18.20 17.45 3.76
N ILE A 337 18.89 16.51 4.39
CA ILE A 337 19.61 16.69 5.64
C ILE A 337 21.08 16.31 5.41
N VAL A 338 22.00 17.22 5.75
CA VAL A 338 23.44 16.97 5.63
C VAL A 338 24.09 17.21 6.99
N LEU A 339 24.69 16.17 7.56
CA LEU A 339 25.20 16.15 8.93
C LEU A 339 26.72 16.16 8.91
N GLY A 340 27.32 17.21 9.49
CA GLY A 340 28.77 17.37 9.57
C GLY A 340 29.37 16.98 10.92
N ASN A 341 30.70 16.82 10.95
CA ASN A 341 31.53 16.56 12.13
C ASN A 341 32.13 17.86 12.76
N GLY A 342 31.64 19.02 12.33
CA GLY A 342 32.08 20.34 12.82
C GLY A 342 31.84 20.54 14.31
N ILE A 343 32.57 21.47 14.92
CA ILE A 343 32.37 21.87 16.31
C ILE A 343 31.03 22.63 16.41
N ILE A 344 30.16 22.20 17.31
CA ILE A 344 28.87 22.83 17.59
C ILE A 344 28.87 23.52 18.96
N THR A 345 27.77 24.20 19.27
CA THR A 345 27.50 24.76 20.61
C THR A 345 27.70 23.68 21.68
N GLY A 346 28.50 23.99 22.70
CA GLY A 346 28.98 23.03 23.72
C GLY A 346 30.48 22.72 23.61
N GLY A 347 31.10 23.03 22.48
CA GLY A 347 32.55 22.88 22.27
C GLY A 347 32.94 21.57 21.60
N ALA A 348 34.25 21.40 21.35
CA ALA A 348 34.77 20.26 20.60
C ALA A 348 34.40 18.91 21.24
N GLY A 349 33.93 17.98 20.42
CA GLY A 349 33.46 16.66 20.84
C GLY A 349 31.98 16.62 21.24
N THR A 350 31.31 17.77 21.30
CA THR A 350 29.85 17.81 21.50
C THR A 350 29.13 17.30 20.25
N THR A 351 28.10 16.48 20.47
CA THR A 351 27.23 15.98 19.41
C THR A 351 25.78 16.21 19.77
N ASN A 352 24.93 16.31 18.77
CA ASN A 352 23.48 16.34 18.93
C ASN A 352 22.83 15.50 17.82
N SER A 353 21.52 15.28 17.88
CA SER A 353 20.79 14.48 16.89
C SER A 353 19.64 15.27 16.30
N ILE A 354 19.34 15.02 15.02
CA ILE A 354 18.12 15.52 14.40
C ILE A 354 16.91 14.83 15.03
N GLU A 355 15.94 15.64 15.46
CA GLU A 355 14.68 15.17 15.98
C GLU A 355 13.89 14.40 14.93
N GLY A 356 13.23 13.32 15.35
CA GLY A 356 12.41 12.49 14.47
C GLY A 356 13.15 11.39 13.69
N LEU A 357 14.48 11.39 13.71
CA LEU A 357 15.27 10.26 13.25
C LEU A 357 15.45 9.22 14.37
N ALA A 358 15.68 7.96 14.01
CA ALA A 358 15.85 6.89 14.99
C ALA A 358 17.10 7.13 15.85
N ALA A 359 17.10 6.66 17.09
CA ALA A 359 18.24 6.84 17.98
C ALA A 359 19.52 6.26 17.37
N GLY A 360 20.56 7.08 17.24
CA GLY A 360 21.84 6.73 16.63
C GLY A 360 21.95 7.10 15.15
N ASP A 361 20.83 7.24 14.45
CA ASP A 361 20.77 7.93 13.15
C ASP A 361 20.71 9.45 13.39
N GLY A 362 21.09 10.25 12.39
CA GLY A 362 20.87 11.69 12.49
C GLY A 362 21.85 12.47 13.37
N VAL A 363 22.93 11.85 13.85
CA VAL A 363 23.93 12.52 14.71
C VAL A 363 24.77 13.53 13.91
N TYR A 364 24.88 14.74 14.43
CA TYR A 364 25.75 15.81 13.92
C TYR A 364 26.63 16.42 15.01
N GLY A 365 27.61 17.20 14.59
CA GLY A 365 28.59 17.82 15.47
C GLY A 365 29.79 16.89 15.76
N GLY A 366 30.82 17.47 16.36
CA GLY A 366 32.04 16.76 16.70
C GLY A 366 33.18 17.71 17.00
N SER A 367 34.36 17.42 16.45
CA SER A 367 35.61 18.11 16.76
C SER A 367 36.36 18.63 15.54
N ASP A 368 35.81 18.49 14.33
CA ASP A 368 36.52 18.73 13.07
C ASP A 368 35.84 19.77 12.18
N ASN A 369 36.30 21.01 12.24
CA ASN A 369 35.83 22.09 11.36
C ASN A 369 36.38 21.99 9.93
N ALA A 370 37.31 21.08 9.65
CA ALA A 370 37.76 20.77 8.29
C ALA A 370 36.93 19.65 7.64
N ASP A 371 35.92 19.13 8.34
CA ASP A 371 34.99 18.13 7.80
C ASP A 371 34.32 18.62 6.50
N ASN A 372 34.09 17.67 5.59
CA ASN A 372 33.54 17.95 4.27
C ASN A 372 32.55 16.85 3.86
N SER A 373 31.26 17.18 3.97
CA SER A 373 30.14 16.33 3.58
C SER A 373 29.86 16.31 2.07
N GLY A 374 30.67 17.00 1.26
CA GLY A 374 30.67 16.92 -0.21
C GLY A 374 30.31 18.22 -0.93
N VAL A 375 29.68 18.09 -2.10
CA VAL A 375 29.40 19.22 -3.02
C VAL A 375 27.95 19.18 -3.49
N MET A 376 27.25 20.32 -3.36
CA MET A 376 25.91 20.55 -3.89
C MET A 376 25.89 21.83 -4.73
N ARG A 377 25.61 21.74 -6.03
CA ARG A 377 25.58 22.88 -6.98
C ARG A 377 24.47 22.73 -8.01
N TYR A 378 23.78 23.83 -8.33
CA TYR A 378 22.66 23.87 -9.28
C TYR A 378 21.58 22.81 -8.98
N ILE A 379 21.12 22.82 -7.73
CA ILE A 379 20.10 21.91 -7.22
C ILE A 379 18.79 22.67 -7.04
N ARG A 380 17.69 22.05 -7.45
CA ARG A 380 16.31 22.46 -7.18
C ARG A 380 15.75 21.51 -6.13
N VAL A 381 15.33 22.09 -5.01
CA VAL A 381 14.59 21.37 -3.97
C VAL A 381 13.21 21.99 -3.94
N TRP A 382 12.20 21.25 -4.41
CA TRP A 382 10.84 21.74 -4.52
C TRP A 382 9.92 20.94 -3.60
N TYR A 383 8.94 21.62 -3.00
CA TYR A 383 7.81 21.01 -2.28
C TYR A 383 8.18 20.21 -1.01
N GLY A 384 9.42 20.32 -0.51
CA GLY A 384 9.86 19.70 0.75
C GLY A 384 9.31 20.39 2.01
N GLY A 385 9.80 19.96 3.17
CA GLY A 385 9.47 20.53 4.48
C GLY A 385 8.29 19.86 5.20
N ALA A 386 8.02 18.59 4.89
CA ALA A 386 7.10 17.75 5.67
C ALA A 386 7.78 17.30 6.96
N ASP A 387 6.97 17.04 8.00
CA ASP A 387 7.48 16.46 9.24
C ASP A 387 8.02 15.04 8.99
N ILE A 388 9.27 14.81 9.40
CA ILE A 388 9.98 13.54 9.25
C ILE A 388 9.69 12.55 10.38
N SER A 389 8.99 13.01 11.42
CA SER A 389 8.46 12.20 12.53
C SER A 389 7.21 12.83 13.11
N PRO A 390 6.09 12.79 12.36
CA PRO A 390 4.83 13.34 12.84
C PRO A 390 4.42 12.71 14.17
N ASP A 391 4.42 13.53 15.22
CA ASP A 391 3.86 13.20 16.53
C ASP A 391 2.44 13.78 16.60
N PRO A 392 1.39 12.94 16.58
CA PRO A 392 0.01 13.43 16.67
C PRO A 392 -0.30 14.15 17.99
N SER A 393 0.56 14.01 19.01
CA SER A 393 0.45 14.72 20.29
C SER A 393 1.26 16.02 20.37
N ASN A 394 2.16 16.28 19.40
CA ASN A 394 2.97 17.48 19.34
C ASN A 394 3.15 17.98 17.89
N PRO A 395 2.17 18.71 17.33
CA PRO A 395 2.21 19.20 15.96
C PRO A 395 3.22 20.32 15.69
N GLU A 396 3.90 20.85 16.72
CA GLU A 396 4.93 21.89 16.56
C GLU A 396 6.34 21.34 16.38
N ASN A 397 6.51 20.01 16.35
CA ASN A 397 7.82 19.38 16.19
C ASN A 397 8.35 19.38 14.76
N SER A 398 8.11 20.47 14.03
CA SER A 398 8.64 20.68 12.70
C SER A 398 10.15 20.88 12.78
N GLY A 399 10.90 19.77 12.74
CA GLY A 399 12.31 19.77 12.40
C GLY A 399 12.46 20.25 10.95
N ASN A 400 12.53 21.57 10.76
CA ASN A 400 13.03 22.21 9.55
C ASN A 400 14.40 22.82 9.84
#